data_AF-A0A7M7JM15-F1
#
_entry.id   AF-A0A7M7JM15-F1
#
_cell.length_a   1.000
_cell.length_b   1.000
_cell.length_c   1.000
_cell.angle_alpha   90.00
_cell.angle_beta   90.00
_cell.angle_gamma   90.00
#
_symmetry.space_group_name_H-M   'P 1'
#
loop_
_entity.id
_entity.type
_entity.pdbx_description
1 polymer ?
#
loop_
_entity_poly.entity_id
_entity_poly.type
_entity_poly.pdbx_seq_one_letter_code
_entity_poly.pdbx_strand_id
1 'polypeptide(L)'
;MNAAVYIVTAMLACCCSADTASGDHASDTSQFGKWRTCLADKLPAKKREVFDECFIKPGGTDMNKFRRGLNCVLTSDGLLKNHKVDLKKMSMTAASAGSPELKKAYENCPKDDKNTSEDRSIKCLIDHLEVDCKLASK
;
A
#
# COMPACT_ATOMS: atom_id res chain seq x y z
N MET A 1 40.39 -27.89 -51.03
CA MET A 1 39.38 -28.85 -50.54
C MET A 1 39.17 -28.58 -49.07
N ASN A 2 37.92 -28.64 -48.65
CA ASN A 2 37.34 -27.89 -47.52
C ASN A 2 37.60 -28.53 -46.15
N ALA A 3 37.40 -27.69 -45.12
CA ALA A 3 36.71 -27.94 -43.84
C ALA A 3 37.60 -27.55 -42.64
N ALA A 4 37.45 -26.34 -42.12
CA ALA A 4 36.41 -25.90 -41.17
C ALA A 4 36.88 -26.10 -39.71
N VAL A 5 37.44 -25.01 -39.17
CA VAL A 5 37.71 -24.79 -37.75
C VAL A 5 36.38 -24.65 -37.02
N TYR A 6 36.04 -25.57 -36.14
CA TYR A 6 34.87 -25.45 -35.26
C TYR A 6 35.27 -24.84 -33.93
N ILE A 7 35.08 -23.53 -33.82
CA ILE A 7 35.08 -22.79 -32.56
C ILE A 7 33.75 -23.12 -31.87
N VAL A 8 33.77 -23.99 -30.85
CA VAL A 8 32.60 -24.22 -30.00
C VAL A 8 32.52 -23.10 -28.98
N THR A 9 31.79 -22.04 -29.32
CA THR A 9 31.44 -20.94 -28.41
C THR A 9 30.27 -21.40 -27.55
N ALA A 10 30.55 -21.89 -26.34
CA ALA A 10 29.52 -22.18 -25.36
C ALA A 10 29.03 -20.87 -24.73
N MET A 11 27.99 -20.26 -25.32
CA MET A 11 27.23 -19.20 -24.68
C MET A 11 26.45 -19.80 -23.50
N LEU A 12 26.98 -19.64 -22.29
CA LEU A 12 26.17 -19.73 -21.07
C LEU A 12 25.27 -18.50 -21.02
N ALA A 13 24.09 -18.62 -21.64
CA ALA A 13 22.96 -17.76 -21.37
C ALA A 13 22.52 -18.02 -19.92
N CYS A 14 23.01 -17.20 -19.00
CA CYS A 14 22.38 -17.08 -17.69
C CYS A 14 21.03 -16.42 -17.95
N CYS A 15 19.98 -17.24 -18.06
CA CYS A 15 18.60 -16.78 -18.02
C CYS A 15 18.40 -16.11 -16.65
N CYS A 16 18.66 -14.81 -16.57
CA CYS A 16 17.95 -13.99 -15.62
C CYS A 16 16.47 -14.17 -15.99
N SER A 17 15.79 -15.05 -15.27
CA SER A 17 14.35 -15.00 -15.16
C SER A 17 14.04 -13.59 -14.70
N ALA A 18 13.74 -12.71 -15.65
CA ALA A 18 12.93 -11.56 -15.38
C ALA A 18 11.58 -12.17 -14.99
N ASP A 19 11.40 -12.40 -13.69
CA ASP A 19 10.08 -12.46 -13.09
C ASP A 19 9.44 -11.09 -13.37
N THR A 20 8.95 -10.91 -14.59
CA THR A 20 7.83 -10.04 -14.85
C THR A 20 6.66 -10.69 -14.12
N ALA A 21 6.61 -10.47 -12.81
CA ALA A 21 5.39 -10.57 -12.04
C ALA A 21 4.47 -9.42 -12.50
N SER A 22 4.02 -9.50 -13.75
CA SER A 22 2.71 -9.03 -14.15
C SER A 22 1.73 -10.06 -13.60
N GLY A 23 1.68 -10.15 -12.27
CA GLY A 23 0.86 -11.11 -11.57
C GLY A 23 -0.54 -10.54 -11.48
N ASP A 24 -1.46 -11.20 -12.16
CA ASP A 24 -2.88 -11.26 -11.80
C ASP A 24 -3.08 -10.91 -10.33
N HIS A 25 -4.07 -10.05 -10.04
CA HIS A 25 -4.57 -9.82 -8.69
C HIS A 25 -5.22 -11.10 -8.16
N ALA A 26 -4.44 -12.16 -7.95
CA ALA A 26 -4.86 -13.34 -7.22
C ALA A 26 -5.27 -12.84 -5.84
N SER A 27 -6.55 -13.05 -5.51
CA SER A 27 -7.10 -12.65 -4.23
C SER A 27 -6.32 -13.35 -3.12
N ASP A 28 -5.55 -12.58 -2.34
CA ASP A 28 -4.85 -13.12 -1.18
C ASP A 28 -5.90 -13.57 -0.15
N THR A 29 -6.14 -14.88 -0.11
CA THR A 29 -7.12 -15.50 0.79
C THR A 29 -6.61 -15.66 2.21
N SER A 30 -5.37 -15.27 2.50
CA SER A 30 -4.85 -15.25 3.86
C SER A 30 -5.68 -14.30 4.74
N GLN A 31 -5.61 -14.51 6.05
CA GLN A 31 -6.29 -13.63 7.00
C GLN A 31 -5.86 -12.17 6.85
N PHE A 32 -4.56 -11.94 6.61
CA PHE A 32 -4.03 -10.61 6.34
C PHE A 32 -4.51 -10.07 4.99
N GLY A 33 -4.52 -10.89 3.94
CA GLY A 33 -5.01 -10.52 2.62
C GLY A 33 -6.47 -10.07 2.62
N LYS A 34 -7.33 -10.79 3.33
CA LYS A 34 -8.74 -10.43 3.53
C LYS A 34 -8.89 -9.13 4.30
N TRP A 35 -8.15 -8.98 5.40
CA TRP A 35 -8.13 -7.76 6.21
C TRP A 35 -7.67 -6.54 5.39
N ARG A 36 -6.55 -6.68 4.67
CA ARG A 36 -6.01 -5.66 3.77
C ARG A 36 -7.05 -5.26 2.72
N THR A 37 -7.65 -6.24 2.06
CA THR A 37 -8.64 -5.99 1.01
C THR A 37 -9.82 -5.22 1.56
N CYS A 38 -10.36 -5.62 2.72
CA CYS A 38 -11.43 -4.91 3.40
C CYS A 38 -11.07 -3.44 3.69
N LEU A 39 -9.88 -3.19 4.23
CA LEU A 39 -9.42 -1.83 4.52
C LEU A 39 -9.21 -1.00 3.26
N ALA A 40 -8.62 -1.59 2.22
CA ALA A 40 -8.38 -0.93 0.94
C ALA A 40 -9.69 -0.61 0.21
N ASP A 41 -10.75 -1.42 0.37
CA ASP A 41 -12.09 -1.16 -0.17
C ASP A 41 -12.76 0.07 0.45
N LYS A 42 -12.31 0.51 1.64
CA LYS A 42 -12.77 1.77 2.26
C LYS A 42 -12.17 3.01 1.61
N LEU A 43 -11.11 2.86 0.81
CA LEU A 43 -10.49 3.96 0.09
C LEU A 43 -11.28 4.28 -1.19
N PRO A 44 -11.34 5.56 -1.62
CA PRO A 44 -11.84 5.89 -2.95
C PRO A 44 -11.10 5.11 -4.05
N ALA A 45 -11.77 4.75 -5.14
CA ALA A 45 -11.19 3.90 -6.19
C ALA A 45 -9.81 4.39 -6.71
N LYS A 46 -9.68 5.69 -6.98
CA LYS A 46 -8.39 6.30 -7.41
C LYS A 46 -7.28 6.19 -6.35
N LYS A 47 -7.65 6.10 -5.07
CA LYS A 47 -6.70 5.99 -3.95
C LYS A 47 -6.35 4.54 -3.64
N ARG A 48 -7.26 3.62 -3.94
CA ARG A 48 -6.99 2.18 -3.89
C ARG A 48 -5.87 1.80 -4.87
N GLU A 49 -5.90 2.32 -6.09
CA GLU A 49 -4.83 2.08 -7.07
C GLU A 49 -3.46 2.54 -6.55
N VAL A 50 -3.37 3.77 -6.04
CA VAL A 50 -2.15 4.31 -5.40
C VAL A 50 -1.70 3.46 -4.20
N PHE A 51 -2.65 2.97 -3.40
CA PHE A 51 -2.36 2.06 -2.29
C PHE A 51 -1.73 0.75 -2.80
N ASP A 52 -2.35 0.10 -3.77
CA ASP A 52 -1.92 -1.19 -4.30
C ASP A 52 -0.54 -1.10 -4.97
N GLU A 53 -0.29 -0.05 -5.76
CA GLU A 53 1.03 0.21 -6.37
C GLU A 53 2.16 0.32 -5.35
N CYS A 54 1.88 0.94 -4.19
CA CYS A 54 2.88 1.06 -3.13
C CYS A 54 2.98 -0.20 -2.27
N PHE A 55 1.88 -0.93 -2.10
CA PHE A 55 1.85 -2.18 -1.34
C PHE A 55 2.71 -3.27 -1.99
N ILE A 56 2.65 -3.42 -3.33
CA ILE A 56 3.36 -4.49 -4.06
C ILE A 56 4.88 -4.29 -4.11
N LYS A 57 5.40 -3.12 -3.71
CA LYS A 57 6.85 -2.86 -3.72
C LYS A 57 7.59 -3.87 -2.83
N PRO A 58 8.75 -4.37 -3.28
CA PRO A 58 9.48 -5.42 -2.55
C PRO A 58 9.96 -4.94 -1.17
N GLY A 59 10.19 -5.91 -0.29
CA GLY A 59 10.76 -5.72 1.04
C GLY A 59 9.76 -5.30 2.14
N GLY A 60 10.09 -5.69 3.38
CA GLY A 60 9.28 -5.45 4.59
C GLY A 60 8.27 -6.55 4.88
N THR A 61 7.74 -6.55 6.11
CA THR A 61 6.61 -7.40 6.52
C THR A 61 5.31 -6.92 5.86
N ASP A 62 4.27 -7.74 5.89
CA ASP A 62 2.97 -7.40 5.32
C ASP A 62 2.38 -6.12 5.93
N MET A 63 2.52 -5.94 7.24
CA MET A 63 2.12 -4.71 7.92
C MET A 63 2.95 -3.50 7.47
N ASN A 64 4.27 -3.65 7.27
CA ASN A 64 5.10 -2.56 6.76
C ASN A 64 4.71 -2.17 5.33
N LYS A 65 4.40 -3.16 4.47
CA LYS A 65 3.89 -2.91 3.11
C LYS A 65 2.53 -2.21 3.15
N PHE A 66 1.65 -2.61 4.05
CA PHE A 66 0.34 -1.98 4.23
C PHE A 66 0.47 -0.51 4.66
N ARG A 67 1.31 -0.23 5.66
CA ARG A 67 1.62 1.15 6.09
C ARG A 67 2.23 1.97 4.95
N ARG A 68 3.10 1.37 4.13
CA ARG A 68 3.64 2.01 2.93
C ARG A 68 2.54 2.35 1.92
N GLY A 69 1.57 1.47 1.72
CA GLY A 69 0.39 1.75 0.90
C GLY A 69 -0.38 2.98 1.39
N LEU A 70 -0.70 3.04 2.70
CA LEU A 70 -1.38 4.20 3.29
C LEU A 70 -0.54 5.49 3.24
N ASN A 71 0.77 5.38 3.43
CA ASN A 71 1.69 6.52 3.25
C ASN A 71 1.55 7.10 1.83
N CYS A 72 1.51 6.26 0.79
CA CYS A 72 1.33 6.74 -0.58
C CYS A 72 -0.02 7.40 -0.80
N VAL A 73 -1.10 6.89 -0.19
CA VAL A 73 -2.41 7.54 -0.22
C VAL A 73 -2.33 8.93 0.39
N LEU A 74 -1.79 9.06 1.60
CA LEU A 74 -1.60 10.34 2.28
C LEU A 74 -0.72 11.31 1.48
N THR A 75 0.32 10.80 0.84
CA THR A 75 1.18 11.60 -0.04
C THR A 75 0.43 12.07 -1.29
N SER A 76 -0.39 11.21 -1.90
CA SER A 76 -1.19 11.54 -3.09
C SER A 76 -2.31 12.54 -2.82
N ASP A 77 -2.84 12.58 -1.58
CA ASP A 77 -3.75 13.63 -1.12
C ASP A 77 -2.99 14.92 -0.76
N GLY A 78 -1.65 14.88 -0.80
CA GLY A 78 -0.77 15.95 -0.36
C GLY A 78 -0.95 16.27 1.12
N LEU A 79 -1.31 15.26 1.92
CA LEU A 79 -1.44 15.33 3.37
C LEU A 79 -0.10 15.08 4.04
N LEU A 80 0.78 14.29 3.44
CA LEU A 80 2.09 13.96 4.00
C LEU A 80 3.21 14.78 3.34
N LYS A 81 4.02 15.46 4.15
CA LYS A 81 5.25 16.15 3.72
C LYS A 81 6.32 16.04 4.80
N ASN A 82 7.54 15.61 4.44
CA ASN A 82 8.66 15.45 5.37
C ASN A 82 8.30 14.61 6.62
N HIS A 83 7.62 13.46 6.42
CA HIS A 83 7.12 12.58 7.49
C HIS A 83 6.13 13.22 8.47
N LYS A 84 5.56 14.38 8.08
CA LYS A 84 4.53 15.08 8.85
C LYS A 84 3.23 15.16 8.08
N VAL A 85 2.14 14.85 8.77
CA VAL A 85 0.79 14.95 8.22
C VAL A 85 0.22 16.33 8.50
N ASP A 86 -0.31 16.97 7.47
CA ASP A 86 -1.11 18.19 7.56
C ASP A 86 -2.50 17.85 8.09
N LEU A 87 -2.64 17.91 9.41
CA LEU A 87 -3.88 17.61 10.13
C LEU A 87 -5.05 18.50 9.69
N LYS A 88 -4.78 19.77 9.35
CA LYS A 88 -5.82 20.69 8.90
C LYS A 88 -6.36 20.23 7.54
N LYS A 89 -5.47 19.94 6.59
CA LYS A 89 -5.85 19.44 5.27
C LYS A 89 -6.50 18.07 5.35
N MET A 90 -6.09 17.22 6.30
CA MET A 90 -6.72 15.92 6.54
C MET A 90 -8.20 16.08 6.91
N SER A 91 -8.54 16.99 7.84
CA SER A 91 -9.94 17.30 8.16
C SER A 91 -10.73 17.84 6.96
N MET A 92 -10.11 18.69 6.13
CA MET A 92 -10.75 19.20 4.91
C MET A 92 -11.02 18.11 3.88
N THR A 93 -10.21 17.06 3.86
CA THR A 93 -10.33 15.94 2.92
C THR A 93 -11.43 14.95 3.34
N ALA A 94 -11.93 15.02 4.58
CA ALA A 94 -12.98 14.14 5.10
C ALA A 94 -14.25 14.10 4.22
N ALA A 95 -14.63 15.23 3.63
CA ALA A 95 -15.79 15.31 2.74
C ALA A 95 -15.63 14.50 1.45
N SER A 96 -14.39 14.22 1.03
CA SER A 96 -14.06 13.42 -0.16
C SER A 96 -13.78 11.95 0.16
N ALA A 97 -13.96 11.54 1.42
CA ALA A 97 -13.78 10.15 1.81
C ALA A 97 -14.85 9.26 1.16
N GLY A 98 -14.42 8.14 0.56
CA GLY A 98 -15.30 7.20 -0.13
C GLY A 98 -16.12 6.32 0.82
N SER A 99 -15.75 6.26 2.10
CA SER A 99 -16.44 5.46 3.12
C SER A 99 -16.68 6.26 4.41
N PRO A 100 -17.72 5.89 5.19
CA PRO A 100 -18.03 6.57 6.46
C PRO A 100 -16.94 6.38 7.52
N GLU A 101 -16.22 5.27 7.51
CA GLU A 101 -15.13 4.97 8.45
C GLU A 101 -13.90 5.83 8.12
N LEU A 102 -13.55 5.95 6.84
CA LEU A 102 -12.47 6.83 6.40
C LEU A 102 -12.81 8.29 6.69
N LYS A 103 -14.07 8.69 6.48
CA LYS A 103 -14.57 10.02 6.85
C LYS A 103 -14.37 10.29 8.35
N LYS A 104 -14.83 9.37 9.20
CA LYS A 104 -14.64 9.47 10.66
C LYS A 104 -13.16 9.55 11.04
N ALA A 105 -12.30 8.79 10.36
CA ALA A 105 -10.87 8.82 10.61
C ALA A 105 -10.27 10.20 10.26
N TYR A 106 -10.63 10.77 9.10
CA TYR A 106 -10.19 12.10 8.69
C TYR A 106 -10.77 13.23 9.57
N GLU A 107 -11.93 13.03 10.22
CA GLU A 107 -12.51 13.98 11.18
C GLU A 107 -11.91 13.86 12.59
N ASN A 108 -11.53 12.67 13.02
CA ASN A 108 -11.11 12.41 14.40
C ASN A 108 -9.60 12.39 14.59
N CYS A 109 -8.83 11.80 13.67
CA CYS A 109 -7.37 11.73 13.81
C CYS A 109 -6.71 13.12 13.94
N PRO A 110 -7.17 14.17 13.23
CA PRO A 110 -6.62 15.52 13.39
C PRO A 110 -6.84 16.19 14.75
N LYS A 111 -7.70 15.64 15.61
CA LYS A 111 -7.95 16.19 16.96
C LYS A 111 -6.82 15.90 17.95
N ASP A 112 -5.96 14.92 17.65
CA ASP A 112 -4.74 14.62 18.42
C ASP A 112 -3.54 15.17 17.66
N ASP A 113 -2.85 16.14 18.24
CA ASP A 113 -1.69 16.82 17.65
C ASP A 113 -0.51 15.86 17.39
N LYS A 114 -0.43 14.76 18.15
CA LYS A 114 0.59 13.71 17.96
C LYS A 114 0.42 12.99 16.62
N ASN A 115 -0.78 13.01 16.03
CA ASN A 115 -1.02 12.47 14.70
C ASN A 115 -0.41 13.31 13.58
N THR A 116 0.29 14.40 13.89
CA THR A 116 1.21 15.06 12.95
C THR A 116 2.33 14.10 12.53
N SER A 117 2.73 13.14 13.38
CA SER A 117 3.66 12.08 12.99
C SER A 117 3.01 11.10 12.02
N GLU A 118 3.70 10.78 10.93
CA GLU A 118 3.27 9.78 9.94
C GLU A 118 2.80 8.46 10.58
N ASP A 119 3.63 7.83 11.41
CA ASP A 119 3.31 6.54 12.04
C ASP A 119 2.08 6.61 12.93
N ARG A 120 1.91 7.73 13.66
CA ARG A 120 0.76 7.96 14.54
C ARG A 120 -0.51 8.16 13.72
N SER A 121 -0.43 8.96 12.66
CA SER A 121 -1.54 9.19 11.75
C SER A 121 -2.00 7.90 11.06
N ILE A 122 -1.05 7.13 10.51
CA ILE A 122 -1.34 5.84 9.88
C ILE A 122 -1.97 4.87 10.88
N LYS A 123 -1.43 4.81 12.11
CA LYS A 123 -2.05 4.00 13.17
C LYS A 123 -3.49 4.44 13.46
N CYS A 124 -3.74 5.73 13.61
CA CYS A 124 -5.08 6.25 13.87
C CYS A 124 -6.07 5.91 12.73
N LEU A 125 -5.62 6.02 11.48
CA LEU A 125 -6.43 5.60 10.32
C LEU A 125 -6.78 4.12 10.39
N ILE A 126 -5.80 3.26 10.65
CA ILE A 126 -6.02 1.81 10.78
C ILE A 126 -7.03 1.54 11.88
N ASP A 127 -6.85 2.12 13.08
CA ASP A 127 -7.74 1.89 14.23
C ASP A 127 -9.21 2.25 13.91
N HIS A 128 -9.45 3.27 13.07
CA HIS A 128 -10.80 3.65 12.63
C HIS A 128 -11.36 2.74 11.53
N LEU A 129 -10.54 2.30 10.60
CA LEU A 129 -10.96 1.46 9.48
C LEU A 129 -11.15 -0.01 9.91
N GLU A 130 -10.41 -0.48 10.92
CA GLU A 130 -10.48 -1.84 11.47
C GLU A 130 -11.78 -2.15 12.20
N VAL A 131 -12.57 -1.13 12.58
CA VAL A 131 -13.85 -1.31 13.29
C VAL A 131 -14.74 -2.34 12.59
N ASP A 132 -14.79 -2.27 11.26
CA ASP A 132 -15.58 -3.17 10.40
C ASP A 132 -14.71 -4.15 9.60
N CYS A 133 -13.39 -3.98 9.62
CA CYS A 133 -12.41 -4.83 8.95
C CYS A 133 -11.54 -5.56 9.98
N LYS A 134 -12.14 -6.28 10.91
CA LYS A 134 -11.39 -6.94 11.99
C LYS A 134 -10.50 -8.04 11.44
N LEU A 135 -9.23 -8.01 11.83
CA LEU A 135 -8.33 -9.15 11.65
C LEU A 135 -8.91 -10.28 12.51
N ALA A 136 -9.39 -11.36 11.88
CA ALA A 136 -10.08 -12.44 12.59
C ALA A 136 -9.17 -13.03 13.68
N SER A 137 -9.36 -12.66 14.95
CA SER A 137 -8.50 -13.15 16.02
C SER A 137 -8.58 -14.68 16.04
N LYS A 138 -7.41 -15.34 16.03
CA LYS A 138 -7.32 -16.75 16.44
C LYS A 138 -7.79 -16.88 17.89
#